data_AF-A0A2S9DF37-F1
#
_entry.id   AF-A0A2S9DF37-F1
#
_cell.length_a   1.000
_cell.length_b   1.000
_cell.length_c   1.000
_cell.angle_alpha   90.00
_cell.angle_beta   90.00
_cell.angle_gamma   90.00
#
_symmetry.space_group_name_H-M   'P 1'
#
loop_
_entity.id
_entity.type
_entity.pdbx_description
1 polymer ?
#
loop_
_entity_poly.entity_id
_entity_poly.type
_entity_poly.pdbx_seq_one_letter_code
_entity_poly.pdbx_strand_id
1 'polypeptide(L)'
;MPEVAVNAPVSQQFCGQCGGTFGTGGRTVGTGGGGPTSDAHHGCQQRLAMEPPRFCPQCRRRMKVQVTPLGWTAECSRHGLTSSCTDTAPNSTS
;
A
#
# COMPACT_ATOMS: atom_id res chain seq x y z
N MET A 1 17.51 -13.17 25.27
CA MET A 1 17.62 -12.28 24.11
C MET A 1 16.22 -12.09 23.57
N PRO A 2 15.66 -10.86 23.49
CA PRO A 2 14.27 -10.70 23.10
C PRO A 2 14.11 -10.94 21.59
N GLU A 3 13.28 -11.91 21.26
CA GLU A 3 12.76 -12.15 19.92
C GLU A 3 11.93 -10.93 19.46
N VAL A 4 12.46 -10.19 18.50
CA VAL A 4 11.72 -9.13 17.82
C VAL A 4 10.54 -9.77 17.10
N ALA A 5 9.33 -9.54 17.59
CA ALA A 5 8.09 -9.91 16.91
C ALA A 5 8.01 -9.14 15.59
N VAL A 6 8.55 -9.73 14.52
CA VAL A 6 8.24 -9.34 13.14
C VAL A 6 6.73 -9.51 13.00
N ASN A 7 6.02 -8.39 13.01
CA ASN A 7 4.62 -8.31 12.65
C ASN A 7 4.46 -9.00 11.29
N ALA A 8 3.84 -10.18 11.28
CA ALA A 8 3.66 -10.96 10.06
C ALA A 8 2.96 -10.07 9.02
N PRO A 9 3.53 -9.89 7.82
CA PRO A 9 2.91 -9.05 6.81
C PRO A 9 1.58 -9.70 6.43
N VAL A 10 0.47 -9.01 6.69
CA VAL A 10 -0.85 -9.37 6.15
C VAL A 10 -0.65 -9.60 4.65
N SER A 11 -0.95 -10.78 4.13
CA SER A 11 -0.56 -11.16 2.76
C SER A 11 -1.04 -10.12 1.75
N GLN A 12 -0.10 -9.28 1.29
CA GLN A 12 -0.35 -8.21 0.32
C GLN A 12 -0.44 -8.88 -1.05
N GLN A 13 -1.67 -9.21 -1.43
CA GLN A 13 -1.98 -9.93 -2.67
C GLN A 13 -2.09 -8.98 -3.88
N PHE A 14 -2.38 -7.71 -3.60
CA PHE A 14 -2.59 -6.67 -4.61
C PHE A 14 -1.72 -5.44 -4.34
N CYS A 15 -1.27 -4.79 -5.42
CA CYS A 15 -0.53 -3.55 -5.34
C CYS A 15 -1.44 -2.40 -4.89
N GLY A 16 -1.02 -1.68 -3.84
CA GLY A 16 -1.78 -0.57 -3.27
C GLY A 16 -1.92 0.66 -4.18
N GLN A 17 -1.12 0.76 -5.24
CA GLN A 17 -1.15 1.90 -6.17
C GLN A 17 -1.93 1.64 -7.45
N CYS A 18 -1.75 0.47 -8.08
CA CYS A 18 -2.43 0.13 -9.34
C CYS A 18 -3.53 -0.93 -9.18
N GLY A 19 -3.59 -1.66 -8.06
CA GLY A 19 -4.55 -2.74 -7.84
C GLY A 19 -4.23 -4.05 -8.57
N GLY A 20 -3.06 -4.16 -9.22
CA GLY A 20 -2.59 -5.38 -9.90
C GLY A 20 -2.09 -6.47 -8.93
N THR A 21 -2.12 -7.73 -9.35
CA THR A 21 -1.66 -8.88 -8.55
C THR A 21 -0.15 -9.11 -8.68
N PHE A 22 0.54 -9.40 -7.57
CA PHE A 22 2.00 -9.52 -7.55
C PHE A 22 2.59 -10.78 -8.23
N GLY A 23 1.78 -11.79 -8.58
CA GLY A 23 2.29 -13.11 -8.97
C GLY A 23 1.76 -13.69 -10.28
N THR A 24 0.94 -12.96 -11.03
CA THR A 24 0.40 -13.46 -12.30
C THR A 24 0.12 -12.25 -13.15
N GLY A 25 0.64 -12.24 -14.38
CA GLY A 25 0.43 -11.19 -15.37
C GLY A 25 -1.06 -10.99 -15.65
N GLY A 26 -1.73 -10.25 -14.77
CA GLY A 26 -3.10 -9.81 -14.96
C GLY A 26 -3.10 -8.97 -16.22
N ARG A 27 -3.83 -9.43 -17.25
CA ARG A 27 -3.95 -8.79 -18.56
C ARG A 27 -4.18 -7.29 -18.39
N THR A 28 -3.11 -6.51 -18.45
CA THR A 28 -3.20 -5.06 -18.57
C THR A 28 -3.65 -4.81 -20.00
N VAL A 29 -4.95 -4.54 -20.18
CA VAL A 29 -5.42 -3.89 -21.40
C VAL A 29 -4.67 -2.55 -21.49
N GLY A 30 -3.75 -2.50 -22.46
CA GLY A 30 -3.14 -1.29 -23.00
C GLY A 30 -2.10 -0.59 -22.13
N THR A 31 -0.82 -0.88 -22.37
CA THR A 31 0.20 0.09 -22.87
C THR A 31 1.55 -0.64 -22.91
N GLY A 32 2.10 -0.78 -24.11
CA GLY A 32 3.35 -1.49 -24.34
C GLY A 32 4.58 -0.79 -23.76
N GLY A 33 5.57 -1.58 -23.38
CA GLY A 33 6.89 -1.13 -22.95
C GLY A 33 7.64 -2.24 -22.22
N GLY A 34 8.27 -3.14 -22.98
CA GLY A 34 8.98 -4.31 -22.45
C GLY A 34 10.23 -3.95 -21.66
N GLY A 35 10.29 -4.47 -20.43
CA GLY A 35 11.48 -4.57 -19.59
C GLY A 35 11.34 -5.79 -18.67
N PRO A 36 12.44 -6.43 -18.24
CA PRO A 36 12.41 -7.75 -17.61
C PRO A 36 11.53 -7.79 -16.35
N THR A 37 10.79 -8.87 -16.24
CA THR A 37 9.59 -9.12 -15.41
C THR A 37 9.86 -9.26 -13.89
N SER A 38 10.77 -8.48 -13.33
CA SER A 38 11.00 -8.44 -11.87
C SER A 38 10.65 -7.09 -11.24
N ASP A 39 10.39 -6.06 -12.04
CA ASP A 39 10.18 -4.67 -11.59
C ASP A 39 8.74 -4.15 -11.74
N ALA A 40 7.76 -4.99 -12.11
CA ALA A 40 6.41 -4.53 -12.51
C ALA A 40 5.71 -3.62 -11.47
N HIS A 41 6.13 -3.66 -10.21
CA HIS A 41 5.61 -2.80 -9.13
C HIS A 41 6.66 -1.96 -8.39
N HIS A 42 7.92 -1.89 -8.80
CA HIS A 42 8.91 -1.05 -8.12
C HIS A 42 8.56 0.44 -8.22
N GLY A 43 8.14 0.90 -9.40
CA GLY A 43 7.60 2.26 -9.56
C GLY A 43 6.33 2.51 -8.73
N CYS A 44 5.52 1.48 -8.49
CA CYS A 44 4.37 1.58 -7.58
C CYS A 44 4.82 1.68 -6.11
N GLN A 45 5.84 0.93 -5.70
CA GLN A 45 6.40 1.01 -4.34
C GLN A 45 6.99 2.38 -4.05
N GLN A 46 7.73 2.96 -5.00
CA GLN A 46 8.29 4.30 -4.83
C GLN A 46 7.19 5.37 -4.70
N ARG A 47 6.09 5.21 -5.44
CA ARG A 47 4.92 6.08 -5.28
C ARG A 47 4.23 5.91 -3.94
N LEU A 48 4.08 4.67 -3.45
CA LEU A 48 3.48 4.42 -2.13
C LEU A 48 4.28 5.02 -0.98
N ALA A 49 5.58 5.30 -1.18
CA ALA A 49 6.39 6.03 -0.22
C ALA A 49 6.07 7.54 -0.17
N MET A 50 5.59 8.12 -1.28
CA MET A 50 5.33 9.56 -1.39
C MET A 50 3.84 9.93 -1.47
N GLU A 51 3.00 8.99 -1.90
CA GLU A 51 1.58 9.15 -2.17
C GLU A 51 0.79 8.12 -1.36
N PRO A 52 -0.37 8.47 -0.80
CA PRO A 52 -1.22 7.52 -0.11
C PRO A 52 -1.70 6.38 -1.03
N PRO A 53 -1.80 5.14 -0.52
CA PRO A 53 -2.31 4.00 -1.28
C PRO A 53 -3.76 4.23 -1.71
N ARG A 54 -4.02 3.99 -2.99
CA ARG A 54 -5.36 4.13 -3.58
C ARG A 54 -6.20 2.86 -3.47
N PHE A 55 -5.56 1.70 -3.38
CA PHE A 55 -6.20 0.38 -3.41
C PHE A 55 -5.82 -0.47 -2.20
N CYS A 56 -6.77 -1.28 -1.75
CA CYS A 56 -6.54 -2.23 -0.67
C CYS A 56 -5.63 -3.39 -1.09
N PRO A 57 -4.51 -3.65 -0.39
CA PRO A 57 -3.60 -4.74 -0.74
C PRO A 57 -4.20 -6.14 -0.47
N GLN A 58 -5.36 -6.18 0.20
CA GLN A 58 -6.08 -7.41 0.53
C GLN A 58 -7.26 -7.71 -0.40
N CYS A 59 -7.99 -6.69 -0.88
CA CYS A 59 -9.20 -6.90 -1.70
C CYS A 59 -9.29 -6.04 -2.97
N ARG A 60 -8.21 -5.35 -3.38
CA ARG A 60 -8.10 -4.51 -4.59
C ARG A 60 -9.18 -3.43 -4.75
N ARG A 61 -9.93 -3.09 -3.70
CA ARG A 61 -10.95 -2.02 -3.73
C ARG A 61 -10.31 -0.66 -3.48
N ARG A 62 -10.89 0.38 -4.06
CA ARG A 62 -10.47 1.76 -3.79
C ARG A 62 -10.66 2.06 -2.31
N MET A 63 -9.62 2.57 -1.68
CA MET A 63 -9.67 3.03 -0.30
C MET A 63 -10.25 4.44 -0.23
N LYS A 64 -10.82 4.78 0.93
CA LYS A 64 -11.09 6.16 1.30
C LYS A 64 -9.81 6.74 1.90
N VAL A 65 -9.11 7.55 1.11
CA VAL A 65 -7.93 8.27 1.56
C VAL A 65 -8.36 9.61 2.14
N GLN A 66 -7.86 9.93 3.33
CA GLN A 66 -7.97 11.25 3.94
C GLN A 66 -6.56 11.83 4.05
N VAL A 67 -6.32 12.94 3.36
CA VAL A 67 -5.05 13.67 3.43
C VAL A 67 -5.25 14.84 4.39
N THR A 68 -4.35 14.98 5.35
CA THR A 68 -4.29 16.05 6.34
C THR A 68 -2.91 16.69 6.30
N PRO A 69 -2.73 17.91 6.85
CA PRO A 69 -1.40 18.52 6.95
C PRO A 69 -0.41 17.69 7.77
N LEU A 70 -0.90 16.86 8.69
CA LEU A 70 -0.11 16.01 9.59
C LEU A 70 0.18 14.62 9.01
N GLY A 71 -0.30 14.33 7.80
CA GLY A 71 -0.18 13.01 7.17
C GLY A 71 -1.47 12.53 6.53
N TRP A 72 -1.57 11.24 6.24
CA TRP A 72 -2.73 10.65 5.58
C TRP A 72 -3.16 9.33 6.21
N THR A 73 -4.45 9.03 6.08
CA THR A 73 -5.05 7.75 6.46
C THR A 73 -5.77 7.15 5.26
N ALA A 74 -5.67 5.82 5.12
CA ALA A 74 -6.25 5.09 4.02
C ALA A 74 -7.07 3.90 4.55
N GLU A 75 -8.38 4.01 4.40
CA GLU A 75 -9.35 3.09 4.96
C GLU A 75 -10.05 2.29 3.86
N CYS A 76 -10.05 0.96 3.99
CA CYS A 76 -10.80 0.08 3.12
C CYS A 76 -12.23 -0.12 3.64
N SER A 77 -13.23 0.02 2.79
CA SER A 77 -14.64 -0.19 3.18
C SER A 77 -14.95 -1.59 3.72
N ARG A 78 -14.11 -2.60 3.44
CA ARG A 78 -14.27 -3.97 3.95
C ARG A 78 -13.41 -4.26 5.18
N HIS A 79 -12.22 -3.69 5.23
CA HIS A 79 -11.18 -4.09 6.20
C HIS A 79 -10.86 -2.99 7.21
N GLY A 80 -11.47 -1.82 7.10
CA GLY A 80 -11.14 -0.66 7.94
C GLY A 80 -9.76 -0.10 7.61
N LEU A 81 -9.10 0.49 8.60
CA LEU A 81 -7.85 1.21 8.42
C LEU A 81 -6.72 0.25 8.05
N THR A 82 -6.14 0.44 6.88
CA THR A 82 -5.13 -0.49 6.33
C THR A 82 -3.75 0.13 6.21
N SER A 83 -3.67 1.45 6.06
CA SER A 83 -2.41 2.18 6.00
C SER A 83 -2.64 3.61 6.47
N SER A 84 -1.69 4.14 7.23
CA SER A 84 -1.69 5.53 7.65
C SER A 84 -0.24 5.98 7.79
N CYS A 85 0.10 7.14 7.24
CA CYS A 85 1.29 7.86 7.66
C CYS A 85 0.78 9.07 8.43
N THR A 86 0.84 9.02 9.75
CA THR A 86 0.63 10.19 10.58
C THR A 86 2.00 10.54 11.13
N ASP A 87 2.51 11.73 10.81
CA ASP A 87 3.64 12.33 11.52
C ASP A 87 3.14 12.82 12.88
N THR A 88 2.66 11.88 13.68
CA THR A 88 2.41 12.14 15.08
C THR A 88 3.70 11.75 15.76
N ALA A 89 4.61 12.72 15.90
CA ALA A 89 5.63 12.63 16.93
C ALA A 89 4.90 12.21 18.23
N PRO A 90 5.25 11.08 18.87
CA PRO A 90 4.57 10.68 20.08
C PRO A 90 4.97 11.67 21.18
N ASN A 91 4.17 12.72 21.40
CA ASN A 91 4.23 13.47 22.63
C ASN A 91 3.01 13.16 23.51
N SER A 92 3.33 12.87 24.77
CA SER A 92 2.47 13.12 25.93
C SER A 92 1.42 12.05 26.24
N THR A 93 1.87 10.98 26.92
CA THR A 93 1.15 10.56 28.12
C THR A 93 1.88 11.19 29.31
N SER A 94 1.15 12.00 30.07
CA SER A 94 1.57 12.67 31.30
C SER A 94 2.04 11.71 32.40
#